data_AF-A0A520MTN2-F1
#
_entry.id   AF-A0A520MTN2-F1
#
_cell.length_a   1.000
_cell.length_b   1.000
_cell.length_c   1.000
_cell.angle_alpha   90.00
_cell.angle_beta   90.00
_cell.angle_gamma   90.00
#
_symmetry.space_group_name_H-M   'P 1'
#
loop_
_entity.id
_entity.type
_entity.pdbx_description
1 polymer ?
#
loop_
_entity_poly.entity_id
_entity_poly.type
_entity_poly.pdbx_seq_one_letter_code
_entity_poly.pdbx_strand_id
1 'polypeptide(L)'
;MNEFFRFLILFGLIIVNQIFLATSIWSITPDIFLINTLVMTTFVKKVPNVYFFIFKGFLIDLFFSNLTMPYTLTFGIIGLYLNFSTLKWIQRSLLEQIILICSISFVLNIMLFMINSYADGMNIRIVLNPLLNAAIWAFIFINQRQKWLKNI
;
A
#
# COMPACT_ATOMS: atom_id res chain seq x y z
N MET A 1 -7.65 -3.76 -16.48
CA MET A 1 -6.83 -4.85 -15.94
C MET A 1 -7.77 -5.96 -15.51
N ASN A 2 -7.57 -7.17 -16.02
CA ASN A 2 -8.36 -8.35 -15.66
C ASN A 2 -8.05 -8.77 -14.20
N GLU A 3 -9.00 -9.40 -13.50
CA GLU A 3 -8.81 -9.89 -12.13
C GLU A 3 -7.68 -10.93 -12.06
N PHE A 4 -7.53 -11.78 -13.07
CA PHE A 4 -6.42 -12.73 -13.17
C PHE A 4 -5.04 -12.05 -13.06
N PHE A 5 -4.83 -10.94 -13.79
CA PHE A 5 -3.58 -10.18 -13.73
C PHE A 5 -3.37 -9.53 -12.36
N ARG A 6 -4.44 -9.12 -11.66
CA ARG A 6 -4.32 -8.57 -10.30
C ARG A 6 -3.81 -9.60 -9.31
N PHE A 7 -4.31 -10.83 -9.39
CA PHE A 7 -3.82 -11.93 -8.57
C PHE A 7 -2.39 -12.31 -8.92
N LEU A 8 -2.04 -12.37 -10.20
CA LEU A 8 -0.68 -12.66 -10.64
C LEU A 8 0.31 -11.61 -10.13
N ILE A 9 -0.05 -10.33 -10.19
CA ILE A 9 0.76 -9.24 -9.59
C ILE A 9 0.86 -9.41 -8.07
N LEU A 10 -0.23 -9.75 -7.37
CA LEU A 10 -0.20 -9.97 -5.93
C LEU A 10 0.75 -11.10 -5.54
N PHE A 11 0.69 -12.25 -6.24
CA PHE A 11 1.61 -13.36 -6.01
C PHE A 11 3.06 -12.97 -6.30
N GLY A 12 3.31 -12.22 -7.39
CA GLY A 12 4.64 -11.69 -7.69
C GLY A 12 5.16 -10.78 -6.56
N LEU A 13 4.32 -9.92 -5.99
CA LEU A 13 4.70 -9.06 -4.86
C LEU A 13 4.97 -9.87 -3.60
N ILE A 14 4.21 -10.92 -3.30
CA ILE A 14 4.49 -11.82 -2.18
C ILE A 14 5.90 -12.40 -2.31
N ILE A 15 6.27 -12.90 -3.48
CA ILE A 15 7.62 -13.44 -3.73
C ILE A 15 8.68 -12.34 -3.51
N VAL A 16 8.47 -11.14 -4.06
CA VAL A 16 9.41 -10.01 -3.88
C VAL A 16 9.55 -9.61 -2.42
N ASN A 17 8.46 -9.55 -1.65
CA ASN A 17 8.52 -9.21 -0.22
C ASN A 17 9.27 -10.28 0.58
N GLN A 18 9.13 -11.55 0.21
CA GLN A 18 9.89 -12.64 0.83
C GLN A 18 11.40 -12.49 0.58
N ILE A 19 11.79 -12.08 -0.63
CA ILE A 19 13.19 -11.79 -0.95
C ILE A 19 13.71 -10.63 -0.09
N PHE A 20 12.94 -9.57 0.09
CA PHE A 20 13.35 -8.44 0.95
C PHE A 20 13.53 -8.83 2.42
N LEU A 21 12.68 -9.72 2.92
CA LEU A 21 12.84 -10.29 4.27
C LEU A 21 14.09 -11.15 4.36
N ALA A 22 14.33 -12.02 3.38
CA ALA A 22 15.49 -12.91 3.36
C ALA A 22 16.84 -12.16 3.23
N THR A 23 16.86 -11.00 2.56
CA THR A 23 18.08 -10.18 2.40
C THR A 23 18.26 -9.12 3.48
N SER A 24 17.36 -9.03 4.47
CA SER A 24 17.36 -8.01 5.52
C SER A 24 17.23 -6.56 5.03
N ILE A 25 16.82 -6.37 3.76
CA ILE A 25 16.60 -5.04 3.16
C ILE A 25 15.15 -4.57 3.43
N TRP A 26 14.28 -5.46 3.91
CA TRP A 26 12.88 -5.15 4.22
C TRP A 26 12.73 -3.90 5.11
N SER A 27 13.53 -3.74 6.16
CA SER A 27 13.44 -2.58 7.07
C SER A 27 13.64 -1.22 6.38
N ILE A 28 14.37 -1.19 5.27
CA ILE A 28 14.71 0.04 4.53
C ILE A 28 13.95 0.19 3.20
N THR A 29 12.99 -0.68 2.93
CA THR A 29 12.17 -0.63 1.71
C THR A 29 10.75 -0.14 1.99
N PRO A 30 10.12 0.54 1.02
CA PRO A 30 8.72 0.92 1.12
C PRO A 30 7.81 -0.31 1.16
N ASP A 31 6.57 -0.13 1.63
CA ASP A 31 5.59 -1.20 1.56
C ASP A 31 5.11 -1.40 0.12
N ILE A 32 5.60 -2.46 -0.53
CA ILE A 32 5.31 -2.74 -1.94
C ILE A 32 3.82 -3.02 -2.19
N PHE A 33 3.08 -3.50 -1.20
CA PHE A 33 1.65 -3.77 -1.34
C PHE A 33 0.85 -2.47 -1.30
N LEU A 34 1.28 -1.50 -0.49
CA LEU A 34 0.74 -0.16 -0.46
C LEU A 34 1.08 0.60 -1.75
N ILE A 35 2.33 0.54 -2.22
CA ILE A 35 2.73 1.12 -3.52
C ILE A 35 1.89 0.55 -4.65
N ASN A 36 1.71 -0.77 -4.70
CA ASN A 36 0.88 -1.41 -5.71
C ASN A 36 -0.56 -0.86 -5.69
N THR A 37 -1.10 -0.60 -4.51
CA THR A 37 -2.43 0.01 -4.36
C THR A 37 -2.46 1.44 -4.91
N LEU A 38 -1.44 2.25 -4.62
CA LEU A 38 -1.32 3.61 -5.16
C LEU A 38 -1.20 3.62 -6.70
N VAL A 39 -0.48 2.65 -7.28
CA VAL A 39 -0.40 2.47 -8.73
C VAL A 39 -1.76 2.04 -9.29
N MET A 40 -2.47 1.13 -8.62
CA MET A 40 -3.80 0.72 -9.06
C MET A 40 -4.80 1.88 -9.05
N THR A 41 -4.80 2.73 -8.02
CA THR A 41 -5.74 3.86 -7.92
C THR A 41 -5.46 4.98 -8.90
N THR A 42 -4.24 5.07 -9.43
CA THR A 42 -3.85 6.09 -10.41
C THR A 42 -4.04 5.67 -11.85
N PHE A 43 -3.66 4.44 -12.21
CA PHE A 43 -3.63 3.99 -13.60
C PHE A 43 -4.86 3.17 -14.02
N VAL A 44 -5.60 2.59 -13.08
CA VAL A 44 -6.77 1.75 -13.40
C VAL A 44 -8.04 2.60 -13.41
N LYS A 45 -8.80 2.54 -14.52
CA LYS A 45 -10.04 3.31 -14.70
C LYS A 45 -11.11 3.05 -13.63
N LYS A 46 -11.18 1.83 -13.09
CA LYS A 46 -12.15 1.40 -12.06
C LYS A 46 -11.41 0.81 -10.88
N VAL A 47 -11.61 1.41 -9.70
CA VAL A 47 -11.11 0.90 -8.43
C VAL A 47 -11.75 -0.46 -8.13
N PRO A 48 -11.01 -1.46 -7.62
CA PRO A 48 -11.58 -2.73 -7.20
C PRO A 48 -12.61 -2.57 -6.07
N ASN A 49 -13.51 -3.55 -5.93
CA ASN A 49 -14.44 -3.62 -4.80
C ASN A 49 -13.67 -3.79 -3.48
N VAL A 50 -14.24 -3.31 -2.36
CA VAL A 50 -13.74 -3.47 -0.99
C VAL A 50 -13.35 -4.93 -0.70
N TYR A 51 -14.14 -5.91 -1.15
CA TYR A 51 -13.83 -7.33 -0.94
C TYR A 51 -12.47 -7.75 -1.52
N PHE A 52 -12.06 -7.17 -2.66
CA PHE A 52 -10.74 -7.43 -3.23
C PHE A 52 -9.64 -6.93 -2.31
N PHE A 53 -9.82 -5.75 -1.70
CA PHE A 53 -8.85 -5.20 -0.75
C PHE A 53 -8.75 -6.03 0.52
N ILE A 54 -9.89 -6.45 1.08
CA ILE A 54 -9.91 -7.32 2.27
C ILE A 54 -9.21 -8.64 1.96
N PHE A 55 -9.54 -9.28 0.83
CA PHE A 55 -8.92 -10.53 0.42
C PHE A 55 -7.40 -10.37 0.16
N LYS A 56 -7.00 -9.27 -0.47
CA LYS A 56 -5.57 -8.92 -0.63
C LYS A 56 -4.87 -8.83 0.72
N GLY A 57 -5.44 -8.11 1.68
CA GLY A 57 -4.86 -7.96 3.02
C GLY A 57 -4.79 -9.30 3.76
N PHE A 58 -5.83 -10.12 3.68
CA PHE A 58 -5.87 -11.46 4.25
C PHE A 58 -4.76 -12.36 3.70
N LEU A 59 -4.58 -12.39 2.38
CA LEU A 59 -3.49 -13.15 1.77
C LEU A 59 -2.12 -12.66 2.25
N ILE A 60 -1.90 -11.34 2.33
CA ILE A 60 -0.62 -10.80 2.80
C ILE A 60 -0.36 -11.21 4.24
N ASP A 61 -1.36 -11.09 5.12
CA ASP A 61 -1.19 -11.51 6.52
C ASP A 61 -0.87 -13.00 6.66
N LEU A 62 -1.48 -13.88 5.84
CA LEU A 62 -1.18 -15.31 5.85
C LEU A 62 0.30 -15.63 5.59
N PHE A 63 1.00 -14.80 4.81
CA PHE A 63 2.42 -15.00 4.51
C PHE A 63 3.35 -14.23 5.45
N PHE A 64 2.93 -13.09 5.99
CA PHE A 64 3.83 -12.12 6.62
C PHE A 64 3.42 -11.63 8.01
N SER A 65 2.38 -12.20 8.62
CA SER A 65 2.00 -11.87 10.00
C SER A 65 1.59 -13.09 10.82
N ASN A 66 1.83 -13.02 12.13
CA ASN A 66 1.48 -14.05 13.11
C ASN A 66 -0.02 -14.09 13.34
N LEU A 67 -0.69 -12.96 13.11
CA LEU A 67 -2.14 -12.83 13.23
C LEU A 67 -2.67 -12.29 11.92
N THR A 68 -3.78 -12.86 11.45
CA THR A 68 -4.49 -12.41 10.26
C THR A 68 -5.27 -11.12 10.51
N MET A 69 -4.55 -10.02 10.72
CA MET A 69 -5.15 -8.73 11.11
C MET A 69 -4.46 -7.48 10.52
N PRO A 70 -3.12 -7.29 10.58
CA PRO A 70 -2.49 -6.01 10.23
C PRO A 70 -2.81 -5.52 8.81
N TYR A 71 -2.54 -6.33 7.80
CA TYR A 71 -2.78 -5.97 6.42
C TYR A 71 -4.26 -6.08 6.06
N THR A 72 -4.97 -7.06 6.60
CA THR A 72 -6.42 -7.25 6.39
C THR A 72 -7.20 -6.01 6.79
N LEU A 73 -6.94 -5.49 7.99
CA LEU A 73 -7.60 -4.30 8.51
C LEU A 73 -7.19 -3.07 7.72
N THR A 74 -5.88 -2.89 7.48
CA THR A 74 -5.35 -1.73 6.77
C THR A 74 -5.91 -1.64 5.34
N PHE A 75 -5.86 -2.73 4.57
CA PHE A 75 -6.43 -2.75 3.22
C PHE A 75 -7.96 -2.69 3.23
N GLY A 76 -8.63 -3.24 4.24
CA GLY A 76 -10.07 -3.05 4.43
C GLY A 76 -10.44 -1.57 4.52
N ILE A 77 -9.75 -0.80 5.38
CA ILE A 77 -9.96 0.65 5.53
C ILE A 77 -9.65 1.39 4.22
N ILE A 78 -8.54 1.07 3.55
CA ILE A 78 -8.19 1.66 2.25
C ILE A 78 -9.31 1.38 1.22
N GLY A 79 -9.79 0.15 1.15
CA GLY A 79 -10.84 -0.27 0.24
C GLY A 79 -12.15 0.49 0.47
N LEU A 80 -12.56 0.62 1.74
CA LEU A 80 -13.73 1.41 2.13
C LEU A 80 -13.56 2.88 1.73
N TYR A 81 -12.43 3.49 2.09
CA TYR A 81 -12.15 4.89 1.77
C TYR A 81 -12.22 5.15 0.27
N LEU A 82 -11.59 4.30 -0.56
CA LEU A 82 -11.56 4.49 -2.01
C LEU A 82 -12.91 4.24 -2.69
N ASN A 83 -13.74 3.32 -2.18
CA ASN A 83 -15.05 3.02 -2.77
C ASN A 83 -16.12 4.05 -2.39
N PHE A 84 -16.06 4.62 -1.19
CA PHE A 84 -17.04 5.61 -0.72
C PHE A 84 -16.61 7.07 -0.94
N SER A 85 -15.38 7.30 -1.40
CA SER A 85 -14.90 8.64 -1.74
C SER A 85 -15.61 9.20 -2.98
N THR A 86 -16.14 10.41 -2.88
CA THR A 86 -16.77 11.15 -3.99
C THR A 86 -15.75 11.64 -5.01
N LEU A 87 -14.56 12.03 -4.54
CA LEU A 87 -13.44 12.45 -5.38
C LEU A 87 -12.54 11.26 -5.70
N LYS A 88 -12.01 11.22 -6.93
CA LYS A 88 -10.96 10.25 -7.25
C LYS A 88 -9.73 10.58 -6.42
N TRP A 89 -8.99 9.55 -5.99
CA TRP A 89 -7.78 9.70 -5.18
C TRP A 89 -6.84 10.81 -5.72
N ILE A 90 -6.56 10.78 -7.02
CA ILE A 90 -5.66 11.72 -7.70
C ILE A 90 -6.15 13.19 -7.70
N GLN A 91 -7.46 13.43 -7.55
CA GLN A 91 -8.05 14.77 -7.56
C GLN A 91 -7.95 15.48 -6.20
N ARG A 92 -7.61 14.74 -5.14
CA ARG A 92 -7.40 15.31 -3.80
C ARG A 92 -6.11 16.13 -3.76
N SER A 93 -6.01 17.00 -2.77
CA SER A 93 -4.79 17.78 -2.57
C SER A 93 -3.60 16.87 -2.27
N LEU A 94 -2.42 17.20 -2.80
CA LEU A 94 -1.20 16.41 -2.57
C LEU A 94 -0.89 16.31 -1.07
N LEU A 95 -1.12 17.38 -0.32
CA LEU A 95 -0.90 17.41 1.13
C LEU A 95 -1.79 16.39 1.84
N GLU A 96 -3.09 16.37 1.52
CA GLU A 96 -4.04 15.41 2.07
C GLU A 96 -3.65 13.96 1.72
N GLN A 97 -3.25 13.70 0.48
CA GLN A 97 -2.79 12.38 0.05
C GLN A 97 -1.55 11.93 0.83
N ILE A 98 -0.56 12.83 1.02
CA ILE A 98 0.65 12.54 1.79
C ILE A 98 0.30 12.23 3.24
N ILE A 99 -0.55 13.04 3.89
CA ILE A 99 -0.97 12.83 5.28
C ILE A 99 -1.64 11.46 5.44
N LEU A 100 -2.54 11.10 4.51
CA LEU A 100 -3.25 9.81 4.55
C LEU A 100 -2.31 8.62 4.30
N ILE A 101 -1.36 8.73 3.37
CA ILE A 101 -0.36 7.68 3.14
C ILE A 101 0.52 7.51 4.38
N CYS A 102 0.99 8.61 4.96
CA CYS A 102 1.82 8.58 6.16
C CYS A 102 1.06 7.96 7.33
N SER A 103 -0.19 8.36 7.58
CA SER A 103 -0.98 7.85 8.71
C SER A 103 -1.29 6.35 8.57
N ILE A 104 -1.73 5.91 7.39
CA ILE A 104 -2.03 4.50 7.13
C ILE A 104 -0.76 3.65 7.23
N SER A 105 0.35 4.13 6.64
CA SER A 105 1.63 3.41 6.72
C SER A 105 2.13 3.32 8.16
N PHE A 106 1.97 4.39 8.94
CA PHE A 106 2.40 4.42 10.33
C PHE A 106 1.59 3.44 11.19
N VAL A 107 0.25 3.47 11.07
CA VAL A 107 -0.64 2.54 11.77
C VAL A 107 -0.31 1.08 11.42
N LEU A 108 -0.14 0.77 10.13
CA LEU A 108 0.23 -0.56 9.67
C LEU A 108 1.54 -1.02 10.30
N ASN A 109 2.59 -0.20 10.28
CA ASN A 109 3.89 -0.60 10.81
C ASN A 109 3.88 -0.74 12.34
N ILE A 110 3.06 0.04 13.07
CA ILE A 110 2.83 -0.20 14.50
C ILE A 110 2.14 -1.55 14.72
N MET A 111 1.08 -1.86 13.96
CA MET A 111 0.39 -3.15 14.11
C MET A 111 1.33 -4.32 13.83
N LEU A 112 2.15 -4.23 12.77
CA LEU A 112 3.17 -5.22 12.48
C LEU A 112 4.19 -5.31 13.62
N PHE A 113 4.64 -4.18 14.18
CA PHE A 113 5.55 -4.16 15.32
C PHE A 113 5.02 -4.93 16.53
N MET A 114 3.74 -4.76 16.84
CA MET A 114 3.12 -5.39 18.02
C MET A 114 2.89 -6.90 17.85
N ILE A 115 2.73 -7.38 16.62
CA ILE A 115 2.27 -8.75 16.34
C ILE A 115 3.42 -9.66 15.89
N ASN A 116 4.40 -9.10 15.21
CA ASN A 116 5.48 -9.84 14.57
C ASN A 116 6.77 -9.73 15.39
N SER A 117 7.67 -10.72 15.24
CA SER A 117 8.97 -10.73 15.94
C SER A 117 10.15 -11.06 15.03
N TYR A 118 9.96 -11.02 13.71
CA TYR A 118 10.84 -11.70 12.75
C TYR A 118 11.87 -10.81 12.06
N ALA A 119 11.71 -9.49 12.09
CA ALA A 119 12.49 -8.60 11.25
C ALA A 119 13.34 -7.64 12.06
N ASP A 120 14.66 -7.77 11.91
CA ASP A 120 15.62 -6.78 12.36
C ASP A 120 15.33 -5.42 11.71
N GLY A 121 15.49 -4.34 12.48
CA GLY A 121 15.25 -2.98 11.99
C GLY A 121 13.78 -2.55 11.93
N MET A 122 12.87 -3.27 12.58
CA MET A 122 11.44 -2.92 12.68
C MET A 122 11.20 -1.51 13.23
N ASN A 123 12.01 -1.08 14.21
CA ASN A 123 11.97 0.28 14.77
C ASN A 123 12.26 1.35 13.72
N ILE A 124 13.22 1.11 12.84
CA ILE A 124 13.59 2.04 11.77
C ILE A 124 12.45 2.10 10.74
N ARG A 125 11.84 0.93 10.43
CA ARG A 125 10.76 0.83 9.44
C ARG A 125 9.52 1.63 9.83
N ILE A 126 9.15 1.70 11.12
CA ILE A 126 8.00 2.49 11.59
C ILE A 126 8.08 3.95 11.12
N VAL A 127 9.30 4.51 11.08
CA VAL A 127 9.53 5.90 10.64
C VAL A 127 9.82 5.97 9.14
N LEU A 128 10.69 5.09 8.64
CA LEU A 128 11.18 5.16 7.27
C LEU A 128 10.10 4.79 6.24
N ASN A 129 9.28 3.78 6.52
CA ASN A 129 8.29 3.25 5.57
C ASN A 129 7.21 4.29 5.21
N PRO A 130 6.58 5.02 6.17
CA PRO A 130 5.70 6.14 5.85
C PRO A 130 6.32 7.18 4.92
N LEU A 131 7.59 7.56 5.19
CA LEU A 131 8.31 8.55 4.40
C LEU A 131 8.60 8.04 2.98
N LEU A 132 9.04 6.79 2.84
CA LEU A 132 9.32 6.19 1.52
C LEU A 132 8.04 6.03 0.69
N ASN A 133 6.93 5.58 1.30
CA ASN A 133 5.65 5.47 0.60
C ASN A 133 5.17 6.85 0.12
N ALA A 134 5.28 7.88 0.97
CA ALA A 134 4.93 9.24 0.62
C ALA A 134 5.84 9.82 -0.49
N ALA A 135 7.15 9.56 -0.44
CA ALA A 135 8.10 9.99 -1.46
C ALA A 135 7.80 9.35 -2.82
N ILE A 136 7.53 8.04 -2.84
CA ILE A 136 7.13 7.33 -4.06
C ILE A 136 5.82 7.87 -4.60
N TRP A 137 4.86 8.15 -3.73
CA TRP A 137 3.62 8.78 -4.14
C TRP A 137 3.83 10.16 -4.75
N ALA A 138 4.65 11.01 -4.11
CA ALA A 138 4.97 12.32 -4.64
C ALA A 138 5.58 12.22 -6.05
N PHE A 139 6.47 11.25 -6.27
CA PHE A 139 7.04 10.99 -7.60
C PHE A 139 5.98 10.54 -8.62
N ILE A 140 5.07 9.63 -8.24
CA ILE A 140 3.96 9.20 -9.09
C ILE A 140 3.05 10.39 -9.42
N PHE A 141 2.70 11.20 -8.43
CA PHE A 141 1.82 12.36 -8.56
C PHE A 141 2.42 13.39 -9.52
N ILE A 142 3.69 13.78 -9.35
CA ILE A 142 4.36 14.75 -10.22
C ILE A 142 4.39 14.28 -11.67
N ASN A 143 4.71 13.01 -11.91
CA ASN A 143 4.75 12.44 -13.26
C ASN A 143 3.38 12.35 -13.92
N GLN A 144 2.30 12.18 -13.14
CA GLN A 144 0.95 12.11 -13.68
C GLN A 144 0.26 13.49 -13.77
N ARG A 145 0.70 14.48 -12.99
CA ARG A 145 0.09 15.82 -12.91
C ARG A 145 -0.16 16.46 -14.28
N GLN A 146 0.82 16.40 -15.17
CA GLN A 146 0.72 17.03 -16.50
C GLN A 146 -0.28 16.33 -17.43
N LYS A 147 -0.41 15.00 -17.33
CA LYS A 147 -1.39 14.24 -18.12
C LYS A 147 -2.82 14.51 -17.66
N TRP A 148 -2.99 14.86 -16.39
CA TRP A 148 -4.29 15.15 -15.79
C TRP A 148 -4.74 16.59 -15.98
N LEU A 149 -3.85 17.58 -15.84
CA LEU A 149 -4.17 18.99 -16.09
C LEU A 149 -4.62 19.26 -17.54
N LYS A 150 -4.31 18.37 -18.49
CA LYS A 150 -4.76 18.46 -19.89
C LYS A 150 -6.18 17.92 -20.13
N ASN A 151 -6.75 17.17 -19.18
CA ASN A 151 -8.04 16.50 -19.28
C ASN A 151 -9.09 17.06 -18.30
N ILE A 152 -8.82 18.22 -17.70
CA ILE A 152 -9.77 19.05 -16.94
C ILE A 152 -10.18 20.18 -17.86
#